data_AF-A0A7S2YNH0-F1
#
_entry.id   AF-A0A7S2YNH0-F1
#
_cell.length_a   1.000
_cell.length_b   1.000
_cell.length_c   1.000
_cell.angle_alpha   90.00
_cell.angle_beta   90.00
_cell.angle_gamma   90.00
#
_symmetry.space_group_name_H-M   'P 1'
#
loop_
_entity.id
_entity.type
_entity.pdbx_description
1 polymer ?
#
loop_
_entity_poly.entity_id
_entity_poly.type
_entity_poly.pdbx_seq_one_letter_code
_entity_poly.pdbx_strand_id
1 'polypeptide(L)'
;KNQSILVSGESGAGKTETVKICLDHIATIQGGLLLKKKKQDKAAGIKQKQTAAMSDIVQRVLDSNPLLEAFGNAKTVRNDNSSRFGKFVQLQFMDSKPSSNSSSNNKSSSSSRAYQSCLLVGSHIDVYLLEKSRVVGHAPG
;
A
#
# COMPACT_ATOMS: atom_id res chain seq x y z
N LYS A 1 -13.06 1.70 10.57
CA LYS A 1 -14.01 1.62 9.43
C LYS A 1 -13.19 1.53 8.14
N ASN A 2 -13.46 0.56 7.27
CA ASN A 2 -12.73 0.39 6.01
C ASN A 2 -12.95 1.60 5.09
N GLN A 3 -11.92 1.98 4.35
CA GLN A 3 -11.92 3.12 3.43
C GLN A 3 -11.56 2.65 2.02
N SER A 4 -11.99 3.40 1.00
CA SER A 4 -11.68 3.15 -0.40
C SER A 4 -11.29 4.45 -1.11
N ILE A 5 -10.31 4.37 -1.99
CA ILE A 5 -9.93 5.43 -2.91
C ILE A 5 -10.25 4.94 -4.32
N LEU A 6 -11.10 5.66 -5.05
CA LEU A 6 -11.43 5.36 -6.43
C LEU A 6 -10.75 6.38 -7.33
N VAL A 7 -9.94 5.88 -8.28
CA VAL A 7 -9.29 6.71 -9.29
C VAL A 7 -9.95 6.44 -10.64
N SER A 8 -10.72 7.41 -11.13
CA SER A 8 -11.45 7.33 -12.41
C SER A 8 -10.83 8.26 -13.46
N GLY A 9 -11.09 7.97 -14.73
CA GLY A 9 -10.66 8.80 -15.85
C GLY A 9 -10.50 7.99 -17.13
N GLU A 10 -10.41 8.68 -18.26
CA GLU A 10 -10.18 8.05 -19.56
C GLU A 10 -8.77 7.43 -19.69
N SER A 11 -8.52 6.72 -20.79
CA SER A 11 -7.19 6.16 -21.07
C SER A 11 -6.18 7.30 -21.20
N GLY A 12 -5.09 7.25 -20.43
CA GLY A 12 -4.07 8.30 -20.41
C GLY A 12 -4.25 9.35 -19.30
N ALA A 13 -5.36 9.37 -18.56
CA ALA A 13 -5.63 10.35 -17.50
C ALA A 13 -4.76 10.21 -16.23
N GLY A 14 -3.70 9.38 -16.24
CA GLY A 14 -2.77 9.24 -15.11
C GLY A 14 -3.22 8.32 -13.97
N LYS A 15 -4.26 7.49 -14.16
CA LYS A 15 -4.81 6.62 -13.09
C LYS A 15 -3.75 5.77 -12.38
N THR A 16 -2.88 5.10 -13.14
CA THR A 16 -1.82 4.23 -12.59
C THR A 16 -0.78 5.03 -11.81
N GLU A 17 -0.38 6.21 -12.32
CA GLU A 17 0.56 7.11 -11.64
C GLU A 17 -0.01 7.65 -10.33
N THR A 18 -1.29 8.05 -10.32
CA THR A 18 -1.96 8.50 -9.09
C THR A 18 -1.93 7.43 -8.01
N VAL A 19 -2.18 6.16 -8.38
CA VAL A 19 -2.11 5.05 -7.43
C VAL A 19 -0.68 4.84 -6.90
N LYS A 20 0.35 4.96 -7.74
CA LYS A 20 1.76 4.88 -7.32
C LYS A 20 2.10 5.98 -6.30
N ILE A 21 1.75 7.23 -6.60
CA ILE A 21 1.97 8.37 -5.70
C ILE A 21 1.25 8.16 -4.37
N CYS A 22 0.00 7.68 -4.39
CA CYS A 22 -0.74 7.36 -3.17
C CYS A 22 -0.04 6.29 -2.33
N LEU A 23 0.47 5.22 -2.96
CA LEU A 23 1.18 4.14 -2.27
C LEU A 23 2.53 4.61 -1.70
N ASP A 24 3.28 5.43 -2.43
CA ASP A 24 4.54 6.03 -1.96
C ASP A 24 4.32 6.95 -0.76
N HIS A 25 3.23 7.71 -0.78
CA HIS A 25 2.85 8.55 0.36
C HIS A 25 2.51 7.71 1.59
N ILE A 26 1.77 6.61 1.41
CA ILE A 26 1.50 5.66 2.50
C ILE A 26 2.81 5.05 3.01
N ALA A 27 3.70 4.61 2.12
CA ALA A 27 5.00 4.03 2.47
C ALA A 27 5.87 5.01 3.27
N THR A 28 5.88 6.30 2.88
CA THR A 28 6.60 7.37 3.59
C THR A 28 6.09 7.54 5.02
N ILE A 29 4.77 7.55 5.20
CA ILE A 29 4.13 7.61 6.52
C ILE A 29 4.51 6.37 7.34
N GLN A 30 4.47 5.17 6.74
CA GLN A 30 4.87 3.93 7.40
C GLN A 30 6.33 3.99 7.85
N GLY A 31 7.26 4.43 6.99
CA GLY A 31 8.67 4.60 7.35
C GLY A 31 8.88 5.50 8.57
N GLY A 32 8.16 6.63 8.64
CA GLY A 32 8.15 7.51 9.80
C GLY A 32 7.62 6.85 11.08
N LEU A 33 6.58 6.02 10.98
CA LEU A 33 6.04 5.24 12.11
C LEU A 33 7.00 4.13 12.57
N LEU A 34 7.65 3.42 11.63
CA LEU A 34 8.66 2.40 11.93
C LEU A 34 9.87 3.00 12.67
N LEU A 35 10.30 4.22 12.29
CA LEU A 35 11.39 4.94 12.98
C LEU A 35 11.03 5.29 14.44
N LYS A 36 9.79 5.73 14.69
CA LYS A 36 9.30 6.00 16.06
C LYS A 36 9.23 4.71 16.88
N LYS A 37 8.73 3.62 16.28
CA LYS A 37 8.66 2.31 16.94
C LYS A 37 10.04 1.74 17.26
N LYS A 38 11.04 1.86 16.36
CA LYS A 38 12.44 1.49 16.64
C LYS A 38 13.04 2.23 17.85
N LYS A 39 12.71 3.50 18.05
CA LYS A 39 13.16 4.27 19.24
C LYS A 39 12.53 3.75 20.53
N GLN A 40 11.25 3.38 20.50
CA GLN A 40 10.54 2.77 21.64
C GLN A 40 11.04 1.34 21.93
N ASP A 41 11.21 0.52 20.89
CA ASP A 41 11.67 -0.87 21.01
C ASP A 41 13.11 -0.96 21.54
N LYS A 42 13.98 0.02 21.21
CA LYS A 42 15.33 0.14 21.81
C LYS A 42 15.27 0.41 23.31
N ALA A 43 14.28 1.18 23.79
CA ALA A 43 14.07 1.41 25.22
C ALA A 43 13.44 0.20 25.93
N ALA A 44 12.70 -0.64 25.21
CA ALA A 44 11.99 -1.82 25.72
C ALA A 44 12.71 -3.17 25.48
N GLY A 45 13.89 -3.18 24.86
CA GLY A 45 14.67 -4.40 24.59
C GLY A 45 14.06 -5.36 23.55
N ILE A 46 13.14 -4.89 22.71
CA ILE A 46 12.37 -5.73 21.77
C ILE A 46 13.15 -6.00 20.48
N LYS A 47 13.05 -7.23 19.94
CA LYS A 47 13.84 -7.77 18.82
C LYS A 47 13.64 -6.98 17.50
N GLN A 48 14.74 -6.47 16.94
CA GLN A 48 14.84 -5.72 15.67
C GLN A 48 14.21 -6.41 14.45
N LYS A 49 14.08 -7.74 14.46
CA LYS A 49 13.58 -8.58 13.35
C LYS A 49 12.17 -8.18 12.84
N GLN A 50 11.26 -7.75 13.73
CA GLN A 50 9.90 -7.35 13.32
C GLN A 50 9.89 -6.04 12.53
N THR A 51 10.76 -5.08 12.89
CA THR A 51 10.84 -3.79 12.18
C THR A 51 11.42 -3.94 10.77
N ALA A 52 12.34 -4.90 10.57
CA ALA A 52 12.89 -5.22 9.26
C ALA A 52 11.83 -5.86 8.35
N ALA A 53 11.04 -6.81 8.87
CA ALA A 53 9.97 -7.46 8.13
C ALA A 53 8.87 -6.48 7.68
N MET A 54 8.52 -5.48 8.52
CA MET A 54 7.54 -4.45 8.12
C MET A 54 8.06 -3.54 7.00
N SER A 55 9.36 -3.21 7.02
CA SER A 55 9.98 -2.46 5.92
C SER A 55 9.95 -3.25 4.62
N ASP A 56 10.18 -4.57 4.69
CA ASP A 56 10.13 -5.48 3.54
C ASP A 56 8.71 -5.59 2.95
N ILE A 57 7.68 -5.66 3.80
CA ILE A 57 6.27 -5.68 3.35
C ILE A 57 5.95 -4.41 2.55
N VAL A 58 6.25 -3.23 3.09
CA VAL A 58 5.99 -1.95 2.41
C VAL A 58 6.67 -1.92 1.04
N GLN A 59 7.94 -2.34 0.97
CA GLN A 59 8.69 -2.36 -0.28
C GLN A 59 8.06 -3.30 -1.31
N ARG A 60 7.65 -4.52 -0.90
CA ARG A 60 6.97 -5.47 -1.78
C ARG A 60 5.65 -4.94 -2.33
N VAL A 61 4.91 -4.15 -1.55
CA VAL A 61 3.69 -3.49 -2.04
C VAL A 61 4.02 -2.51 -3.16
N LEU A 62 5.09 -1.71 -3.02
CA LEU A 62 5.54 -0.77 -4.05
C LEU A 62 6.03 -1.50 -5.31
N ASP A 63 6.86 -2.52 -5.14
CA ASP A 63 7.47 -3.31 -6.22
C ASP A 63 6.44 -4.14 -7.01
N SER A 64 5.26 -4.38 -6.43
CA SER A 64 4.15 -5.05 -7.14
C SER A 64 3.65 -4.26 -8.35
N ASN A 65 3.77 -2.93 -8.34
CA ASN A 65 3.28 -2.10 -9.44
C ASN A 65 4.13 -2.28 -10.72
N PRO A 66 5.47 -2.07 -10.70
CA PRO A 66 6.33 -2.38 -11.85
C PRO A 66 6.12 -3.79 -12.42
N LEU A 67 5.93 -4.79 -11.54
CA LEU A 67 5.67 -6.16 -11.97
C LEU A 67 4.38 -6.27 -12.78
N LEU A 68 3.27 -5.72 -12.27
CA LEU A 68 1.98 -5.75 -12.97
C LEU A 68 1.99 -4.92 -14.25
N GLU A 69 2.75 -3.81 -14.27
CA GLU A 69 2.95 -3.01 -15.47
C GLU A 69 3.68 -3.82 -16.56
N ALA A 70 4.72 -4.57 -16.19
CA ALA A 70 5.47 -5.40 -17.15
C ALA A 70 4.62 -6.48 -17.82
N PHE A 71 3.64 -7.05 -17.12
CA PHE A 71 2.77 -8.11 -17.66
C PHE A 71 1.51 -7.60 -18.35
N GLY A 72 0.99 -6.45 -17.93
CA GLY A 72 -0.36 -6.03 -18.29
C GLY A 72 -0.45 -4.67 -18.99
N ASN A 73 0.65 -3.91 -19.07
CA ASN A 73 0.66 -2.68 -19.83
C ASN A 73 1.08 -2.93 -21.28
N ALA A 74 0.50 -2.16 -22.18
CA ALA A 74 0.87 -2.15 -23.58
C ALA A 74 0.81 -0.73 -24.13
N LYS A 75 1.62 -0.49 -25.16
CA LYS A 75 1.52 0.72 -25.95
C LYS A 75 0.20 0.72 -26.76
N THR A 76 -0.39 1.90 -26.82
CA THR A 76 -1.53 2.24 -27.69
C THR A 76 -1.24 3.55 -28.39
N VAL A 77 -1.98 3.85 -29.46
CA VAL A 77 -1.85 5.09 -30.23
C VAL A 77 -1.89 6.36 -29.37
N ARG A 78 -2.61 6.35 -28.24
CA ARG A 78 -2.81 7.53 -27.37
C ARG A 78 -2.10 7.46 -26.02
N ASN A 79 -1.48 6.32 -25.68
CA ASN A 79 -0.84 6.11 -24.39
C ASN A 79 0.21 4.99 -24.51
N ASP A 80 1.47 5.33 -24.32
CA ASP A 80 2.61 4.42 -24.41
C ASP A 80 2.66 3.39 -23.27
N ASN A 81 2.06 3.70 -22.12
CA ASN A 81 2.01 2.82 -20.95
C ASN A 81 0.55 2.59 -20.51
N SER A 82 -0.26 2.02 -21.41
CA SER A 82 -1.69 1.79 -21.15
C SER A 82 -1.89 0.47 -20.41
N SER A 83 -2.34 0.53 -19.15
CA SER A 83 -2.78 -0.68 -18.43
C SER A 83 -4.00 -1.29 -19.11
N ARG A 84 -3.86 -2.54 -19.56
CA ARG A 84 -4.89 -3.31 -20.27
C ARG A 84 -5.59 -4.33 -19.36
N PHE A 85 -5.59 -4.03 -18.06
CA PHE A 85 -6.26 -4.78 -17.01
C PHE A 85 -6.79 -3.81 -15.96
N GLY A 86 -7.86 -4.20 -15.27
CA GLY A 86 -8.32 -3.55 -14.04
C GLY A 86 -7.54 -4.09 -12.84
N LYS A 87 -7.29 -3.24 -11.84
CA LYS A 87 -6.59 -3.60 -10.61
C LYS A 87 -7.32 -3.05 -9.40
N PHE A 88 -7.55 -3.89 -8.39
CA PHE A 88 -8.00 -3.50 -7.06
C PHE A 88 -6.91 -3.85 -6.05
N VAL A 89 -6.40 -2.85 -5.33
CA VAL A 89 -5.36 -3.02 -4.31
C VAL A 89 -5.98 -2.79 -2.94
N GLN A 90 -6.06 -3.85 -2.14
CA GLN A 90 -6.53 -3.80 -0.77
C GLN A 90 -5.34 -3.81 0.19
N LEU A 91 -5.12 -2.68 0.86
CA LEU A 91 -4.10 -2.56 1.90
C LEU A 91 -4.66 -3.00 3.25
N GLN A 92 -3.88 -3.79 3.99
CA GLN A 92 -4.25 -4.29 5.31
C GLN A 92 -3.40 -3.61 6.37
N PHE A 93 -4.06 -3.03 7.36
CA PHE A 93 -3.42 -2.34 8.47
C PHE A 93 -3.73 -3.02 9.79
N MET A 94 -2.75 -3.04 10.69
CA MET A 94 -2.92 -3.51 12.05
C MET A 94 -3.82 -2.54 12.83
N ASP A 95 -4.80 -3.09 13.54
CA ASP A 95 -5.59 -2.33 14.50
C ASP A 95 -4.74 -2.11 15.75
N SER A 96 -4.37 -0.87 16.06
CA SER A 96 -3.68 -0.53 17.30
C SER A 96 -4.68 -0.43 18.45
N LYS A 97 -5.42 -1.50 18.72
CA LYS A 97 -6.11 -1.60 20.01
C LYS A 97 -5.06 -1.97 21.06
N PRO A 98 -4.93 -1.23 22.17
CA PRO A 98 -4.21 -1.77 23.31
C PRO A 98 -4.92 -3.07 23.69
N SER A 99 -4.18 -4.19 23.69
CA SER A 99 -4.70 -5.49 24.10
C SER A 99 -5.38 -5.33 25.45
N SER A 100 -6.70 -5.55 25.51
CA SER A 100 -7.54 -5.39 26.69
C SER A 100 -7.31 -6.47 27.77
N ASN A 101 -6.12 -7.08 27.82
CA ASN A 101 -5.76 -8.13 28.79
C ASN A 101 -4.75 -7.68 29.86
N SER A 102 -4.55 -6.38 30.04
CA SER A 102 -3.94 -5.84 31.26
C SER A 102 -5.00 -5.09 32.05
N SER A 103 -5.68 -5.79 32.96
CA SER A 103 -6.38 -5.17 34.08
C SER A 103 -5.36 -4.39 34.92
N SER A 104 -5.08 -3.16 34.54
CA SER A 104 -4.41 -2.18 35.38
C SER A 104 -5.21 -0.90 35.29
N ASN A 105 -5.98 -0.66 36.35
CA ASN A 105 -6.61 0.60 36.64
C ASN A 105 -5.54 1.69 36.62
N ASN A 106 -5.52 2.50 35.56
CA ASN A 106 -5.10 3.90 35.65
C ASN A 106 -5.75 4.68 34.52
N LYS A 107 -6.82 5.41 34.89
CA LYS A 107 -7.35 6.52 34.10
C LYS A 107 -6.28 7.61 34.05
N SER A 108 -5.60 7.73 32.91
CA SER A 108 -4.95 8.98 32.53
C SER A 108 -5.62 9.51 31.27
N SER A 109 -6.53 10.44 31.51
CA SER A 109 -7.03 11.39 30.52
C SER A 109 -5.88 12.28 30.07
N SER A 110 -5.31 12.00 28.90
CA SER A 110 -4.50 12.97 28.17
C SER A 110 -4.95 13.03 26.72
N SER A 111 -5.64 14.13 26.43
CA SER A 111 -6.16 14.55 25.13
C SER A 111 -5.03 14.94 24.17
N SER A 112 -4.11 14.03 23.92
CA SER A 112 -3.28 14.08 22.73
C SER A 112 -3.91 13.12 21.75
N ARG A 113 -4.40 13.60 20.59
CA ARG A 113 -4.76 12.76 19.44
C ARG A 113 -3.48 12.05 18.98
N ALA A 114 -3.04 11.05 19.72
CA ALA A 114 -2.02 10.12 19.30
C ALA A 114 -2.64 9.42 18.08
N TYR A 115 -2.12 9.74 16.89
CA TYR A 115 -2.42 8.96 15.71
C TYR A 115 -2.19 7.50 16.07
N GLN A 116 -3.29 6.75 16.19
CA GLN A 116 -3.25 5.32 16.40
C GLN A 116 -2.31 4.73 15.35
N SER A 117 -1.40 3.87 15.79
CA SER A 117 -0.33 3.31 14.96
C SER A 117 -0.91 2.33 13.94
N CYS A 118 -1.39 2.88 12.83
CA CYS A 118 -1.93 2.14 11.69
C CYS A 118 -0.75 1.60 10.86
N LEU A 119 -0.15 0.50 11.31
CA LEU A 119 0.98 -0.12 10.62
C LEU A 119 0.48 -0.99 9.46
N LEU A 120 1.07 -0.85 8.28
CA LEU A 120 0.80 -1.71 7.14
C LEU A 120 1.34 -3.12 7.42
N VAL A 121 0.47 -4.13 7.34
CA VAL A 121 0.83 -5.54 7.61
C VAL A 121 0.74 -6.43 6.37
N GLY A 122 0.10 -5.95 5.30
CA GLY A 122 0.00 -6.69 4.06
C GLY A 122 -0.83 -5.98 3.00
N SER A 123 -0.93 -6.62 1.84
CA SER A 123 -1.76 -6.19 0.73
C SER A 123 -2.32 -7.38 -0.03
N HIS A 124 -3.54 -7.27 -0.53
CA HIS A 124 -4.14 -8.17 -1.51
C HIS A 124 -4.37 -7.41 -2.82
N ILE A 125 -4.09 -8.04 -3.95
CA ILE A 125 -4.29 -7.42 -5.27
C ILE A 125 -5.16 -8.34 -6.11
N ASP A 126 -6.32 -7.83 -6.52
CA ASP A 126 -7.21 -8.48 -7.48
C ASP A 126 -7.03 -7.85 -8.85
N VAL A 127 -6.82 -8.68 -9.86
CA VAL A 127 -6.64 -8.28 -11.26
C VAL A 127 -7.86 -8.71 -12.07
N TYR A 128 -8.36 -7.82 -12.92
CA TYR A 128 -9.58 -8.01 -13.69
C TYR A 128 -9.33 -7.77 -15.18
N LEU A 129 -10.05 -8.53 -16.03
CA LEU A 129 -10.21 -8.25 -17.46
C LEU A 129 -8.92 -7.90 -18.21
N LEU A 130 -7.92 -8.78 -18.14
CA LEU A 130 -6.70 -8.65 -18.96
C LEU A 130 -7.05 -8.79 -20.45
N GLU A 131 -6.71 -7.79 -21.26
CA GLU A 131 -6.92 -7.83 -22.71
C GLU A 131 -5.97 -8.81 -23.41
N LYS A 132 -6.42 -10.06 -23.55
CA LYS A 132 -5.63 -11.12 -24.20
C LYS A 132 -5.56 -11.00 -25.73
N SER A 133 -6.46 -10.25 -26.37
CA SER A 133 -6.51 -10.11 -27.83
C SER A 133 -5.24 -9.50 -28.42
N ARG A 134 -4.53 -8.65 -27.67
CA ARG A 134 -3.27 -8.02 -28.10
C ARG A 134 -2.07 -8.95 -28.11
N VAL A 135 -2.18 -10.16 -27.58
CA VAL A 135 -1.11 -11.15 -27.61
C VAL A 135 -0.90 -11.69 -29.03
N VAL A 136 -1.99 -11.78 -29.82
CA VAL A 136 -1.96 -12.37 -31.17
C VAL A 136 -1.99 -11.34 -32.29
N GLY A 137 -2.37 -10.09 -31.99
CA GLY A 137 -2.46 -9.04 -33.00
C GLY A 137 -2.42 -7.65 -32.38
N HIS A 138 -1.63 -6.76 -32.99
CA HIS A 138 -1.50 -5.36 -32.58
C HIS A 138 -2.21 -4.48 -33.59
N ALA A 139 -2.99 -3.50 -33.10
CA ALA A 139 -3.48 -2.43 -33.94
C ALA A 139 -2.29 -1.59 -34.45
N PRO A 140 -2.35 -1.05 -35.68
CA PRO A 140 -1.28 -0.21 -36.21
C PRO A 140 -1.15 1.10 -35.41
N GLY A 141 0.11 1.51 -35.18
CA GLY A 141 0.49 2.66 -34.34
C GLY A 141 0.67 2.31 -32.86
#